data_AF-A0A661AP18-F1
#
_entry.id   AF-A0A661AP18-F1
#
_cell.length_a   1.000
_cell.length_b   1.000
_cell.length_c   1.000
_cell.angle_alpha   90.00
_cell.angle_beta   90.00
_cell.angle_gamma   90.00
#
_symmetry.space_group_name_H-M   'P 1'
#
loop_
_entity.id
_entity.type
_entity.pdbx_description
1 polymer ?
#
loop_
_entity_poly.entity_id
_entity_poly.type
_entity_poly.pdbx_seq_one_letter_code
_entity_poly.pdbx_strand_id
1 'polypeptide(L)'
;MEREEVCFLIDAYIESGKTFDFSHLPTPKIDKHSTGGVGDKTSLILAPAVASCGIRVPMLTGRGLGHTGGTADKLESIPGFRAELSFEEIKRGVEEIGCVMATTTPEIVPADRKIYALRSATGTVDSVPLIVASILSKKLAEGIDGLVLDVKVGRGAFMKTVEDARKLAIELVEAGKLKGLKVVALLTDMNVPLGRAVGNAIEVIEAVDTLKGEGPPDLTEVTHELIKEMLRLGGFSHPETCIDDVFSSGKAYAKFDELVRFQGGRLDELHLPYEPREILADRDGVVEDIDAYLIGLASVYAGAGRLRMEDEVDYGAGIYLMKHLGDEVKKGDTLALLYTRKDPKQPEELIKRAYKIGNKAKERKLIIERIS
;
A
#
# COMPACT_ATOMS: atom_id res chain seq x y z
N MET A 1 24.13 6.47 -12.86
CA MET A 1 23.52 7.78 -13.11
C MET A 1 23.78 8.61 -11.88
N GLU A 2 24.44 9.74 -12.06
CA GLU A 2 24.56 10.77 -11.03
C GLU A 2 23.19 11.41 -10.78
N ARG A 3 23.03 12.06 -9.63
CA ARG A 3 21.74 12.61 -9.21
C ARG A 3 21.19 13.67 -10.16
N GLU A 4 22.07 14.43 -10.80
CA GLU A 4 21.71 15.41 -11.81
C GLU A 4 21.08 14.72 -13.04
N GLU A 5 21.65 13.60 -13.51
CA GLU A 5 21.09 12.82 -14.61
C GLU A 5 19.72 12.21 -14.25
N VAL A 6 19.53 11.80 -12.99
CA VAL A 6 18.23 11.34 -12.48
C VAL A 6 17.21 12.48 -12.51
N CYS A 7 17.61 13.69 -12.13
CA CYS A 7 16.74 14.87 -12.19
C CYS A 7 16.34 15.21 -13.62
N PHE A 8 17.25 15.15 -14.59
CA PHE A 8 16.92 15.33 -16.01
C PHE A 8 15.96 14.26 -16.52
N LEU A 9 16.15 12.99 -16.12
CA LEU A 9 15.25 11.91 -16.50
C LEU A 9 13.83 12.10 -15.91
N ILE A 10 13.73 12.60 -14.68
CA ILE A 10 12.45 12.96 -14.04
C ILE A 10 11.72 14.01 -14.88
N ASP A 11 12.40 15.10 -15.28
CA ASP A 11 11.79 16.16 -16.09
C ASP A 11 11.33 15.63 -17.45
N ALA A 12 12.19 14.85 -18.12
CA ALA A 12 11.85 14.26 -19.41
C ALA A 12 10.61 13.34 -19.34
N TYR A 13 10.43 12.61 -18.24
CA TYR A 13 9.20 11.82 -18.02
C TYR A 13 7.99 12.69 -17.77
N ILE A 14 8.10 13.76 -16.98
CA ILE A 14 7.00 14.71 -16.72
C ILE A 14 6.58 15.41 -18.02
N GLU A 15 7.54 15.96 -18.76
CA GLU A 15 7.31 16.66 -20.03
C GLU A 15 6.70 15.78 -21.12
N SER A 16 6.81 14.46 -20.99
CA SER A 16 6.20 13.53 -21.95
C SER A 16 4.67 13.49 -21.89
N GLY A 17 4.05 14.03 -20.84
CA GLY A 17 2.61 13.96 -20.59
C GLY A 17 2.02 15.22 -19.95
N LYS A 18 0.84 15.05 -19.35
CA LYS A 18 0.16 16.06 -18.56
C LYS A 18 0.63 16.02 -17.10
N THR A 19 0.47 17.16 -16.43
CA THR A 19 0.64 17.33 -14.99
C THR A 19 -0.62 17.96 -14.43
N PHE A 20 -1.07 17.49 -13.28
CA PHE A 20 -2.17 18.13 -12.56
C PHE A 20 -1.73 19.47 -11.98
N ASP A 21 -2.55 20.51 -12.20
CA ASP A 21 -2.35 21.83 -11.60
C ASP A 21 -3.47 22.14 -10.61
N PHE A 22 -3.10 22.13 -9.33
CA PHE A 22 -3.95 22.46 -8.19
C PHE A 22 -3.53 23.77 -7.50
N SER A 23 -2.76 24.64 -8.18
CA SER A 23 -2.24 25.89 -7.61
C SER A 23 -3.33 26.86 -7.14
N HIS A 24 -4.53 26.76 -7.71
CA HIS A 24 -5.70 27.55 -7.32
C HIS A 24 -6.31 27.10 -5.96
N LEU A 25 -5.96 25.92 -5.45
CA LEU A 25 -6.42 25.44 -4.15
C LEU A 25 -5.48 25.94 -3.04
N PRO A 26 -6.00 26.58 -1.97
CA PRO A 26 -5.18 27.05 -0.86
C PRO A 26 -4.75 25.92 0.09
N THR A 27 -5.34 24.74 -0.05
CA THR A 27 -5.09 23.56 0.78
C THR A 27 -3.85 22.80 0.31
N PRO A 28 -3.04 22.23 1.22
CA PRO A 28 -1.88 21.43 0.84
C PRO A 28 -2.30 20.15 0.12
N LYS A 29 -1.51 19.74 -0.87
CA LYS A 29 -1.65 18.47 -1.62
C LYS A 29 -0.56 17.53 -1.15
N ILE A 30 -0.89 16.55 -0.32
CA ILE A 30 0.09 15.62 0.24
C ILE A 30 -0.28 14.20 -0.18
N ASP A 31 0.68 13.47 -0.72
CA ASP A 31 0.48 12.08 -1.10
C ASP A 31 1.44 11.13 -0.38
N LYS A 32 1.15 9.83 -0.47
CA LYS A 32 1.99 8.76 0.06
C LYS A 32 2.21 7.68 -1.00
N HIS A 33 3.46 7.25 -1.13
CA HIS A 33 3.82 6.12 -1.98
C HIS A 33 4.47 4.99 -1.17
N SER A 34 4.06 3.74 -1.43
CA SER A 34 4.70 2.54 -0.85
C SER A 34 5.48 1.82 -1.93
N THR A 35 6.65 1.29 -1.56
CA THR A 35 7.43 0.41 -2.46
C THR A 35 6.79 -0.97 -2.65
N GLY A 36 5.67 -1.26 -1.95
CA GLY A 36 4.91 -2.50 -2.06
C GLY A 36 5.29 -3.52 -0.98
N GLY A 37 4.27 -4.22 -0.49
CA GLY A 37 4.38 -5.23 0.55
C GLY A 37 3.17 -6.17 0.58
N VAL A 38 3.14 -7.04 1.58
CA VAL A 38 2.12 -8.08 1.77
C VAL A 38 1.17 -7.65 2.88
N GLY A 39 -0.13 -7.59 2.58
CA GLY A 39 -1.13 -7.01 3.50
C GLY A 39 -1.07 -5.49 3.61
N ASP A 40 -0.32 -4.81 2.74
CA ASP A 40 -0.14 -3.35 2.81
C ASP A 40 -1.39 -2.60 2.31
N LYS A 41 -2.35 -2.42 3.22
CA LYS A 41 -3.61 -1.68 3.02
C LYS A 41 -3.59 -0.27 3.62
N THR A 42 -2.41 0.21 4.02
CA THR A 42 -2.21 1.52 4.66
C THR A 42 -2.83 2.66 3.84
N SER A 43 -2.70 2.63 2.51
CA SER A 43 -3.25 3.66 1.61
C SER A 43 -4.77 3.80 1.72
N LEU A 44 -5.52 2.71 1.88
CA LEU A 44 -6.98 2.72 2.01
C LEU A 44 -7.43 3.47 3.27
N ILE A 45 -6.58 3.49 4.29
CA ILE A 45 -6.88 4.09 5.59
C ILE A 45 -6.36 5.54 5.65
N LEU A 46 -5.10 5.76 5.27
CA LEU A 46 -4.44 7.06 5.45
C LEU A 46 -5.01 8.14 4.54
N ALA A 47 -5.37 7.85 3.29
CA ALA A 47 -5.81 8.91 2.38
C ALA A 47 -7.16 9.52 2.81
N PRO A 48 -8.22 8.75 3.14
CA PRO A 48 -9.44 9.34 3.65
C PRO A 48 -9.25 9.97 5.04
N ALA A 49 -8.42 9.41 5.92
CA ALA A 49 -8.11 10.01 7.21
C ALA A 49 -7.47 11.40 7.06
N VAL A 50 -6.42 11.51 6.24
CA VAL A 50 -5.72 12.77 5.95
C VAL A 50 -6.64 13.76 5.22
N ALA A 51 -7.43 13.28 4.26
CA ALA A 51 -8.40 14.13 3.56
C ALA A 51 -9.48 14.68 4.49
N SER A 52 -9.89 13.93 5.50
CA SER A 52 -10.83 14.39 6.52
C SER A 52 -10.24 15.46 7.46
N CYS A 53 -8.91 15.56 7.57
CA CYS A 53 -8.22 16.69 8.23
C CYS A 53 -8.14 17.95 7.32
N GLY A 54 -8.61 17.91 6.06
CA GLY A 54 -8.61 19.07 5.15
C GLY A 54 -7.40 19.18 4.21
N ILE A 55 -6.59 18.12 4.12
CA ILE A 55 -5.51 17.99 3.14
C ILE A 55 -6.06 17.38 1.85
N ARG A 56 -5.51 17.75 0.69
CA ARG A 56 -5.86 17.12 -0.59
C ARG A 56 -4.93 15.93 -0.87
N VAL A 57 -5.48 14.79 -1.27
CA VAL A 57 -4.72 13.55 -1.52
C VAL A 57 -4.97 13.04 -2.94
N PRO A 58 -4.19 13.50 -3.95
CA PRO A 58 -4.32 13.11 -5.36
C PRO A 58 -3.63 11.76 -5.66
N MET A 59 -3.97 10.71 -4.91
CA MET A 59 -3.21 9.47 -4.92
C MET A 59 -3.40 8.67 -6.22
N LEU A 60 -2.37 8.65 -7.07
CA LEU A 60 -2.28 7.64 -8.13
C LEU A 60 -1.62 6.37 -7.57
N THR A 61 -2.26 5.25 -7.86
CA THR A 61 -1.97 3.93 -7.31
C THR A 61 -1.64 2.93 -8.41
N GLY A 62 -0.96 1.85 -8.03
CA GLY A 62 -0.62 0.75 -8.91
C GLY A 62 -1.48 -0.49 -8.69
N ARG A 63 -1.41 -1.41 -9.66
CA ARG A 63 -1.88 -2.79 -9.56
C ARG A 63 -0.78 -3.70 -9.01
N GLY A 64 -1.17 -4.82 -8.42
CA GLY A 64 -0.25 -5.82 -7.86
C GLY A 64 0.42 -6.67 -8.93
N LEU A 65 1.68 -7.03 -8.68
CA LEU A 65 2.46 -7.94 -9.53
C LEU A 65 3.44 -8.74 -8.66
N GLY A 66 3.55 -10.04 -8.92
CA GLY A 66 4.34 -10.94 -8.08
C GLY A 66 3.64 -11.16 -6.74
N HIS A 67 4.39 -11.21 -5.64
CA HIS A 67 3.87 -11.52 -4.31
C HIS A 67 3.23 -10.33 -3.58
N THR A 68 3.27 -9.12 -4.15
CA THR A 68 2.70 -7.90 -3.54
C THR A 68 1.34 -7.56 -4.15
N GLY A 69 0.41 -7.10 -3.30
CA GLY A 69 -0.89 -6.61 -3.74
C GLY A 69 -0.84 -5.16 -4.21
N GLY A 70 -1.81 -4.75 -5.02
CA GLY A 70 -1.97 -3.36 -5.49
C GLY A 70 -3.20 -2.69 -4.89
N THR A 71 -3.11 -1.40 -4.56
CA THR A 71 -4.22 -0.63 -4.01
C THR A 71 -5.43 -0.61 -4.95
N ALA A 72 -5.19 -0.48 -6.26
CA ALA A 72 -6.26 -0.45 -7.26
C ALA A 72 -7.06 -1.77 -7.28
N ASP A 73 -6.36 -2.92 -7.25
CA ASP A 73 -7.01 -4.24 -7.23
C ASP A 73 -7.83 -4.46 -5.95
N LYS A 74 -7.35 -3.95 -4.81
CA LYS A 74 -8.10 -3.98 -3.55
C LYS A 74 -9.40 -3.18 -3.67
N LEU A 75 -9.35 -1.95 -4.16
CA LEU A 75 -10.55 -1.10 -4.25
C LEU A 75 -11.56 -1.62 -5.28
N GLU A 76 -11.10 -2.18 -6.39
CA GLU A 76 -11.98 -2.79 -7.42
C GLU A 76 -12.69 -4.07 -6.93
N SER A 77 -12.31 -4.61 -5.76
CA SER A 77 -13.11 -5.63 -5.09
C SER A 77 -14.44 -5.09 -4.57
N ILE A 78 -14.57 -3.77 -4.37
CA ILE A 78 -15.82 -3.12 -4.00
C ILE A 78 -16.73 -3.08 -5.23
N PRO A 79 -17.94 -3.67 -5.17
CA PRO A 79 -18.84 -3.69 -6.31
C PRO A 79 -19.10 -2.28 -6.88
N GLY A 80 -18.79 -2.09 -8.16
CA GLY A 80 -18.99 -0.84 -8.91
C GLY A 80 -17.84 0.18 -8.82
N PHE A 81 -16.85 -0.02 -7.94
CA PHE A 81 -15.73 0.92 -7.80
C PHE A 81 -14.88 0.95 -9.07
N ARG A 82 -14.56 2.16 -9.55
CA ARG A 82 -13.69 2.39 -10.71
C ARG A 82 -12.37 3.00 -10.29
N ALA A 83 -11.27 2.25 -10.41
CA ALA A 83 -9.93 2.81 -10.24
C ALA A 83 -9.44 3.52 -11.51
N GLU A 84 -9.95 3.12 -12.68
CA GLU A 84 -9.66 3.79 -13.96
C GLU A 84 -10.60 4.98 -14.17
N LEU A 85 -10.01 6.18 -14.08
CA LEU A 85 -10.70 7.45 -14.23
C LEU A 85 -10.01 8.28 -15.33
N SER A 86 -10.75 9.18 -15.96
CA SER A 86 -10.18 10.21 -16.82
C SER A 86 -9.40 11.25 -16.01
N PHE A 87 -8.52 12.01 -16.69
CA PHE A 87 -7.79 13.12 -16.05
C PHE A 87 -8.73 14.10 -15.36
N GLU A 88 -9.85 14.46 -16.00
CA GLU A 88 -10.84 15.39 -15.41
C GLU A 88 -11.59 14.80 -14.22
N GLU A 89 -11.94 13.50 -14.24
CA GLU A 89 -12.55 12.83 -13.08
C GLU A 89 -11.61 12.81 -11.86
N ILE A 90 -10.31 12.57 -12.08
CA ILE A 90 -9.30 12.61 -11.00
C ILE A 90 -9.21 14.01 -10.43
N LYS A 91 -9.08 15.03 -11.29
CA LYS A 91 -9.02 16.44 -10.88
C LYS A 91 -10.25 16.82 -10.04
N ARG A 92 -11.44 16.46 -10.51
CA ARG A 92 -12.71 16.70 -9.78
C ARG A 92 -12.75 15.98 -8.43
N GLY A 93 -12.31 14.73 -8.33
CA GLY A 93 -12.28 14.01 -7.05
C GLY A 93 -11.41 14.73 -6.02
N VAL A 94 -10.24 15.20 -6.46
CA VAL A 94 -9.33 15.98 -5.60
C VAL A 94 -9.99 17.30 -5.18
N GLU A 95 -10.66 18.03 -6.08
CA GLU A 95 -11.29 19.34 -5.81
C GLU A 95 -12.59 19.24 -4.98
N GLU A 96 -13.44 18.26 -5.25
CA GLU A 96 -14.77 18.10 -4.63
C GLU A 96 -14.69 17.32 -3.30
N ILE A 97 -14.06 16.14 -3.31
CA ILE A 97 -14.05 15.19 -2.17
C ILE A 97 -12.83 15.40 -1.28
N GLY A 98 -11.73 15.90 -1.84
CA GLY A 98 -10.45 16.07 -1.15
C GLY A 98 -9.49 14.90 -1.34
N CYS A 99 -9.95 13.77 -1.89
CA CYS A 99 -9.09 12.65 -2.22
C CYS A 99 -9.61 11.86 -3.41
N VAL A 100 -8.69 11.12 -4.03
CA VAL A 100 -8.98 10.13 -5.06
C VAL A 100 -7.97 8.99 -4.93
N MET A 101 -8.36 7.79 -5.33
CA MET A 101 -7.43 6.67 -5.51
C MET A 101 -7.67 6.07 -6.89
N ALA A 102 -6.85 6.49 -7.85
CA ALA A 102 -7.00 6.10 -9.25
C ALA A 102 -5.73 5.41 -9.76
N THR A 103 -5.84 4.64 -10.84
CA THR A 103 -4.66 4.21 -11.59
C THR A 103 -4.11 5.37 -12.41
N THR A 104 -2.83 5.31 -12.76
CA THR A 104 -2.21 6.33 -13.63
C THR A 104 -2.85 6.31 -15.01
N THR A 105 -3.32 7.47 -15.49
CA THR A 105 -3.90 7.59 -16.84
C THR A 105 -2.81 7.55 -17.91
N PRO A 106 -3.11 7.17 -19.16
CA PRO A 106 -2.14 7.21 -20.25
C PRO A 106 -1.57 8.61 -20.55
N GLU A 107 -2.22 9.66 -20.04
CA GLU A 107 -1.82 11.05 -20.22
C GLU A 107 -0.74 11.48 -19.22
N ILE A 108 -0.57 10.78 -18.10
CA ILE A 108 0.42 11.09 -17.06
C ILE A 108 1.70 10.28 -17.31
N VAL A 109 2.83 10.98 -17.50
CA VAL A 109 4.18 10.41 -17.71
C VAL A 109 4.26 9.19 -18.67
N PRO A 110 3.71 9.26 -19.91
CA PRO A 110 3.66 8.12 -20.83
C PRO A 110 5.04 7.54 -21.19
N ALA A 111 6.12 8.34 -21.13
CA ALA A 111 7.48 7.84 -21.31
C ALA A 111 7.88 6.85 -20.20
N ASP A 112 7.65 7.18 -18.93
CA ASP A 112 7.92 6.27 -17.80
C ASP A 112 7.16 4.96 -17.97
N ARG A 113 5.88 5.02 -18.36
CA ARG A 113 5.07 3.81 -18.57
C ARG A 113 5.70 2.86 -19.60
N LYS A 114 6.18 3.40 -20.73
CA LYS A 114 6.85 2.60 -21.77
C LYS A 114 8.19 2.06 -21.29
N ILE A 115 8.99 2.87 -20.61
CA ILE A 115 10.30 2.45 -20.09
C ILE A 115 10.14 1.42 -18.97
N TYR A 116 9.15 1.55 -18.09
CA TYR A 116 8.85 0.57 -17.05
C TYR A 116 8.48 -0.79 -17.65
N ALA A 117 7.63 -0.82 -18.69
CA ALA A 117 7.30 -2.04 -19.40
C ALA A 117 8.55 -2.70 -20.02
N LEU A 118 9.42 -1.90 -20.66
CA LEU A 118 10.68 -2.40 -21.20
C LEU A 118 11.60 -2.95 -20.08
N ARG A 119 11.70 -2.24 -18.95
CA ARG A 119 12.50 -2.67 -17.80
C ARG A 119 12.03 -4.00 -17.24
N SER A 120 10.73 -4.17 -17.12
CA SER A 120 10.11 -5.43 -16.69
C SER A 120 10.43 -6.58 -17.66
N ALA A 121 10.41 -6.33 -18.97
CA ALA A 121 10.68 -7.34 -19.98
C ALA A 121 12.18 -7.69 -20.13
N THR A 122 13.08 -6.80 -19.68
CA THR A 122 14.54 -6.91 -19.89
C THR A 122 15.33 -7.18 -18.61
N GLY A 123 14.66 -7.32 -17.47
CA GLY A 123 15.32 -7.56 -16.17
C GLY A 123 16.08 -6.35 -15.65
N THR A 124 15.67 -5.13 -15.99
CA THR A 124 16.32 -3.86 -15.59
C THR A 124 15.45 -3.02 -14.65
N VAL A 125 14.54 -3.68 -13.92
CA VAL A 125 13.72 -3.04 -12.89
C VAL A 125 14.59 -2.63 -11.70
N ASP A 126 15.54 -3.48 -11.30
CA ASP A 126 16.36 -3.37 -10.08
C ASP A 126 17.52 -2.36 -10.23
N SER A 127 17.17 -1.13 -10.62
CA SER A 127 18.11 -0.02 -10.77
C SER A 127 17.58 1.18 -9.99
N VAL A 128 18.28 1.52 -8.89
CA VAL A 128 17.93 2.65 -8.01
C VAL A 128 17.63 3.95 -8.78
N PRO A 129 18.48 4.46 -9.69
CA PRO A 129 18.19 5.69 -10.41
C PRO A 129 16.92 5.61 -11.27
N LEU A 130 16.64 4.47 -11.89
CA LEU A 130 15.44 4.27 -12.71
C LEU A 130 14.18 4.11 -11.84
N ILE A 131 14.31 3.54 -10.64
CA ILE A 131 13.22 3.47 -9.65
C ILE A 131 12.90 4.88 -9.15
N VAL A 132 13.92 5.65 -8.76
CA VAL A 132 13.78 7.04 -8.29
C VAL A 132 13.10 7.90 -9.35
N ALA A 133 13.60 7.87 -10.59
CA ALA A 133 13.01 8.64 -11.68
C ALA A 133 11.56 8.22 -11.98
N SER A 134 11.28 6.92 -11.97
CA SER A 134 9.93 6.40 -12.19
C SER A 134 8.96 6.85 -11.10
N ILE A 135 9.32 6.71 -9.83
CA ILE A 135 8.44 7.07 -8.71
C ILE A 135 8.21 8.58 -8.67
N LEU A 136 9.28 9.38 -8.67
CA LEU A 136 9.18 10.82 -8.49
C LEU A 136 8.49 11.52 -9.68
N SER A 137 8.72 11.07 -10.92
CA SER A 137 8.03 11.67 -12.08
C SER A 137 6.51 11.53 -11.98
N LYS A 138 6.00 10.35 -11.60
CA LYS A 138 4.56 10.14 -11.35
C LYS A 138 4.06 11.04 -10.23
N LYS A 139 4.77 11.06 -9.09
CA LYS A 139 4.36 11.82 -7.91
C LYS A 139 4.38 13.33 -8.15
N LEU A 140 5.38 13.85 -8.85
CA LEU A 140 5.43 15.26 -9.25
C LEU A 140 4.32 15.62 -10.25
N ALA A 141 4.00 14.71 -11.18
CA ALA A 141 2.90 14.92 -12.12
C ALA A 141 1.50 14.95 -11.45
N GLU A 142 1.38 14.49 -10.20
CA GLU A 142 0.16 14.60 -9.38
C GLU A 142 -0.08 16.01 -8.82
N GLY A 143 0.87 16.95 -8.97
CA GLY A 143 0.72 18.33 -8.49
C GLY A 143 0.78 18.46 -6.97
N ILE A 144 1.52 17.57 -6.30
CA ILE A 144 1.66 17.52 -4.83
C ILE A 144 2.69 18.52 -4.30
N ASP A 145 2.46 19.01 -3.09
CA ASP A 145 3.40 19.87 -2.33
C ASP A 145 4.33 19.04 -1.43
N GLY A 146 3.94 17.82 -1.09
CA GLY A 146 4.72 16.93 -0.23
C GLY A 146 4.41 15.46 -0.43
N LEU A 147 5.39 14.62 -0.13
CA LEU A 147 5.35 13.18 -0.33
C LEU A 147 5.90 12.43 0.89
N VAL A 148 5.11 11.48 1.38
CA VAL A 148 5.58 10.49 2.35
C VAL A 148 5.88 9.18 1.63
N LEU A 149 7.08 8.65 1.84
CA LEU A 149 7.52 7.38 1.27
C LEU A 149 7.49 6.30 2.35
N ASP A 150 6.84 5.20 2.04
CA ASP A 150 6.80 4.00 2.86
C ASP A 150 7.69 2.94 2.20
N VAL A 151 8.96 2.91 2.60
CA VAL A 151 9.97 2.03 2.03
C VAL A 151 10.00 0.74 2.83
N LYS A 152 9.38 -0.30 2.28
CA LYS A 152 9.27 -1.61 2.93
C LYS A 152 10.65 -2.29 2.98
N VAL A 153 10.93 -2.99 4.08
CA VAL A 153 12.18 -3.71 4.31
C VAL A 153 11.93 -5.15 4.72
N GLY A 154 12.63 -6.10 4.10
CA GLY A 154 12.65 -7.50 4.50
C GLY A 154 12.07 -8.45 3.46
N ARG A 155 11.72 -9.66 3.90
CA ARG A 155 11.37 -10.78 2.99
C ARG A 155 10.22 -10.46 2.03
N GLY A 156 9.14 -9.86 2.53
CA GLY A 156 7.97 -9.48 1.73
C GLY A 156 8.13 -8.18 0.94
N ALA A 157 9.22 -7.44 1.15
CA ALA A 157 9.48 -6.18 0.45
C ALA A 157 10.26 -6.39 -0.85
N PHE A 158 10.31 -5.33 -1.67
CA PHE A 158 11.26 -5.26 -2.78
C PHE A 158 12.71 -5.14 -2.26
N MET A 159 12.93 -4.29 -1.24
CA MET A 159 14.25 -4.13 -0.59
C MET A 159 14.42 -5.14 0.56
N LYS A 160 15.37 -6.05 0.44
CA LYS A 160 15.56 -7.15 1.42
C LYS A 160 16.32 -6.72 2.67
N THR A 161 17.22 -5.75 2.54
CA THR A 161 18.10 -5.28 3.62
C THR A 161 17.76 -3.84 4.01
N VAL A 162 18.06 -3.48 5.26
CA VAL A 162 17.87 -2.10 5.75
C VAL A 162 18.81 -1.15 5.00
N GLU A 163 20.02 -1.61 4.68
CA GLU A 163 21.03 -0.83 3.97
C GLU A 163 20.56 -0.43 2.56
N ASP A 164 19.98 -1.36 1.81
CA ASP A 164 19.50 -1.07 0.45
C ASP A 164 18.23 -0.21 0.48
N ALA A 165 17.32 -0.47 1.42
CA ALA A 165 16.16 0.38 1.66
C ALA A 165 16.57 1.81 2.02
N ARG A 166 17.58 1.98 2.88
CA ARG A 166 18.11 3.29 3.28
C ARG A 166 18.71 4.03 2.09
N LYS A 167 19.51 3.35 1.26
CA LYS A 167 20.06 3.94 0.02
C LYS A 167 18.95 4.44 -0.90
N LEU A 168 17.93 3.61 -1.16
CA LEU A 168 16.80 4.01 -2.00
C LEU A 168 16.04 5.21 -1.40
N ALA A 169 15.76 5.18 -0.10
CA ALA A 169 15.05 6.23 0.60
C ALA A 169 15.80 7.57 0.55
N ILE A 170 17.13 7.55 0.78
CA ILE A 170 17.99 8.74 0.67
C ILE A 170 17.92 9.32 -0.75
N GLU A 171 18.09 8.49 -1.78
CA GLU A 171 18.05 8.98 -3.16
C GLU A 171 16.67 9.56 -3.54
N LEU A 172 15.57 8.93 -3.10
CA LEU A 172 14.22 9.46 -3.31
C LEU A 172 14.01 10.81 -2.61
N VAL A 173 14.44 10.93 -1.35
CA VAL A 173 14.31 12.17 -0.56
C VAL A 173 15.17 13.28 -1.18
N GLU A 174 16.44 13.01 -1.49
CA GLU A 174 17.36 14.01 -2.02
C GLU A 174 16.96 14.46 -3.43
N ALA A 175 16.60 13.54 -4.33
CA ALA A 175 16.13 13.90 -5.66
C ALA A 175 14.79 14.66 -5.61
N GLY A 176 13.86 14.28 -4.72
CA GLY A 176 12.61 15.00 -4.53
C GLY A 176 12.82 16.44 -4.05
N LYS A 177 13.73 16.65 -3.08
CA LYS A 177 14.10 18.00 -2.61
C LYS A 177 14.69 18.86 -3.71
N LEU A 178 15.54 18.31 -4.57
CA LEU A 178 16.09 19.02 -5.73
C LEU A 178 15.01 19.44 -6.74
N LYS A 179 13.89 18.71 -6.77
CA LYS A 179 12.69 19.06 -7.55
C LYS A 179 11.69 19.96 -6.80
N GLY A 180 12.08 20.49 -5.64
CA GLY A 180 11.24 21.39 -4.85
C GLY A 180 10.13 20.70 -4.06
N LEU A 181 10.13 19.37 -3.99
CA LEU A 181 9.15 18.58 -3.25
C LEU A 181 9.60 18.35 -1.81
N LYS A 182 8.69 18.53 -0.83
CA LYS A 182 8.96 18.13 0.56
C LYS A 182 8.81 16.63 0.67
N VAL A 183 9.88 15.90 0.98
CA VAL A 183 9.85 14.43 1.03
C VAL A 183 10.33 13.92 2.37
N VAL A 184 9.58 12.97 2.94
CA VAL A 184 9.98 12.18 4.11
C VAL A 184 9.82 10.71 3.77
N ALA A 185 10.74 9.87 4.20
CA ALA A 185 10.66 8.42 4.07
C ALA A 185 10.66 7.73 5.44
N LEU A 186 9.77 6.76 5.61
CA LEU A 186 9.79 5.80 6.70
C LEU A 186 10.22 4.44 6.14
N LEU A 187 11.23 3.84 6.76
CA LEU A 187 11.58 2.45 6.53
C LEU A 187 10.71 1.59 7.45
N THR A 188 9.90 0.70 6.88
CA THR A 188 8.94 -0.11 7.65
C THR A 188 9.15 -1.61 7.45
N ASP A 189 8.95 -2.39 8.50
CA ASP A 189 9.11 -3.84 8.46
C ASP A 189 8.07 -4.51 7.53
N MET A 190 8.56 -5.47 6.76
CA MET A 190 7.77 -6.34 5.88
C MET A 190 8.30 -7.78 5.92
N ASN A 191 8.87 -8.19 7.06
CA ASN A 191 9.22 -9.59 7.28
C ASN A 191 8.00 -10.43 7.64
N VAL A 192 7.01 -9.81 8.28
CA VAL A 192 5.69 -10.35 8.62
C VAL A 192 4.64 -9.54 7.85
N PRO A 193 3.56 -10.15 7.32
CA PRO A 193 2.48 -9.38 6.69
C PRO A 193 1.97 -8.26 7.60
N LEU A 194 1.53 -7.15 7.00
CA LEU A 194 0.97 -6.04 7.77
C LEU A 194 -0.52 -6.30 8.03
N GLY A 195 -0.91 -6.30 9.31
CA GLY A 195 -2.26 -6.71 9.71
C GLY A 195 -2.49 -8.21 9.54
N ARG A 196 -3.76 -8.62 9.44
CA ARG A 196 -4.15 -10.04 9.36
C ARG A 196 -4.66 -10.44 7.99
N ALA A 197 -5.19 -9.50 7.21
CA ALA A 197 -5.74 -9.76 5.89
C ALA A 197 -4.69 -9.63 4.76
N VAL A 198 -4.64 -10.62 3.86
CA VAL A 198 -3.81 -10.61 2.64
C VAL A 198 -4.63 -11.04 1.43
N GLY A 199 -4.92 -10.12 0.52
CA GLY A 199 -5.80 -10.33 -0.63
C GLY A 199 -6.37 -9.01 -1.17
N ASN A 200 -7.63 -9.01 -1.63
CA ASN A 200 -8.30 -7.81 -2.14
C ASN A 200 -9.50 -7.40 -1.29
N ALA A 201 -10.65 -8.07 -1.43
CA ALA A 201 -11.86 -7.78 -0.64
C ALA A 201 -11.61 -7.85 0.87
N ILE A 202 -10.86 -8.87 1.30
CA ILE A 202 -10.53 -9.07 2.72
C ILE A 202 -9.65 -7.95 3.28
N GLU A 203 -8.80 -7.33 2.45
CA GLU A 203 -8.01 -6.18 2.87
C GLU A 203 -8.84 -4.89 2.94
N VAL A 204 -9.86 -4.74 2.08
CA VAL A 204 -10.80 -3.63 2.20
C VAL A 204 -11.60 -3.73 3.50
N ILE A 205 -12.05 -4.94 3.88
CA ILE A 205 -12.76 -5.18 5.14
C ILE A 205 -11.89 -4.78 6.34
N GLU A 206 -10.65 -5.28 6.42
CA GLU A 206 -9.74 -4.92 7.52
C GLU A 206 -9.38 -3.42 7.54
N ALA A 207 -9.30 -2.78 6.37
CA ALA A 207 -9.12 -1.33 6.28
C ALA A 207 -10.34 -0.56 6.83
N VAL A 208 -11.56 -1.02 6.55
CA VAL A 208 -12.80 -0.46 7.11
C VAL A 208 -12.85 -0.63 8.62
N ASP A 209 -12.49 -1.79 9.15
CA ASP A 209 -12.43 -2.04 10.58
C ASP A 209 -11.41 -1.10 11.25
N THR A 210 -10.26 -0.88 10.59
CA THR A 210 -9.23 0.05 11.08
C THR A 210 -9.71 1.51 11.05
N LEU A 211 -10.43 1.92 10.01
CA LEU A 211 -11.06 3.25 9.92
C LEU A 211 -12.12 3.49 11.02
N LYS A 212 -12.67 2.42 11.59
CA LYS A 212 -13.60 2.44 12.73
C LYS A 212 -12.91 2.29 14.09
N GLY A 213 -11.59 2.16 14.12
CA GLY A 213 -10.80 2.00 15.35
C GLY A 213 -10.69 0.55 15.86
N GLU A 214 -11.06 -0.43 15.05
CA GLU A 214 -11.08 -1.87 15.39
C GLU A 214 -10.00 -2.68 14.66
N GLY A 215 -9.02 -2.00 14.07
CA GLY A 215 -7.97 -2.60 13.24
C GLY A 215 -6.89 -3.35 14.02
N PRO A 216 -6.08 -4.18 13.34
CA PRO A 216 -4.89 -4.77 13.92
C PRO A 216 -3.90 -3.72 14.47
N PRO A 217 -3.25 -3.97 15.62
CA PRO A 217 -2.34 -2.98 16.24
C PRO A 217 -1.18 -2.57 15.34
N ASP A 218 -0.56 -3.51 14.61
CA ASP A 218 0.60 -3.22 13.77
C ASP A 218 0.24 -2.40 12.52
N LEU A 219 -0.88 -2.72 11.88
CA LEU A 219 -1.45 -1.92 10.80
C LEU A 219 -1.79 -0.50 11.27
N THR A 220 -2.41 -0.38 12.44
CA THR A 220 -2.80 0.91 13.03
C THR A 220 -1.57 1.76 13.32
N GLU A 221 -0.54 1.19 13.97
CA GLU A 221 0.70 1.91 14.30
C GLU A 221 1.41 2.42 13.05
N VAL A 222 1.65 1.57 12.05
CA VAL A 222 2.32 1.97 10.80
C VAL A 222 1.51 3.04 10.07
N THR A 223 0.19 2.88 10.00
CA THR A 223 -0.68 3.83 9.32
C THR A 223 -0.67 5.18 10.05
N HIS A 224 -0.73 5.20 11.38
CA HIS A 224 -0.71 6.43 12.16
C HIS A 224 0.61 7.17 11.99
N GLU A 225 1.76 6.49 11.99
CA GLU A 225 3.06 7.13 11.75
C GLU A 225 3.17 7.75 10.35
N LEU A 226 2.62 7.09 9.33
CA LEU A 226 2.53 7.67 7.98
C LEU A 226 1.61 8.89 7.94
N ILE A 227 0.44 8.83 8.59
CA ILE A 227 -0.48 9.97 8.69
C ILE A 227 0.19 11.14 9.42
N LYS A 228 0.95 10.90 10.49
CA LYS A 228 1.69 11.96 11.21
C LYS A 228 2.61 12.72 10.28
N GLU A 229 3.37 12.03 9.44
CA GLU A 229 4.25 12.68 8.46
C GLU A 229 3.46 13.45 7.40
N MET A 230 2.35 12.90 6.91
CA MET A 230 1.50 13.61 5.94
C MET A 230 0.92 14.90 6.52
N LEU A 231 0.42 14.84 7.76
CA LEU A 231 -0.11 16.00 8.48
C LEU A 231 0.98 17.05 8.76
N ARG A 232 2.19 16.63 9.16
CA ARG A 232 3.35 17.53 9.33
C ARG A 232 3.69 18.25 8.02
N LEU A 233 3.73 17.53 6.90
CA LEU A 233 3.96 18.13 5.59
C LEU A 233 2.83 19.08 5.17
N GLY A 234 1.59 18.78 5.59
CA GLY A 234 0.42 19.65 5.44
C GLY A 234 0.35 20.83 6.41
N GLY A 235 1.34 21.03 7.28
CA GLY A 235 1.43 22.19 8.18
C GLY A 235 0.76 22.02 9.54
N PHE A 236 0.37 20.81 9.93
CA PHE A 236 -0.21 20.54 11.24
C PHE A 236 0.89 20.47 12.31
N SER A 237 0.73 21.23 13.39
CA SER A 237 1.68 21.28 14.51
C SER A 237 1.50 20.14 15.51
N HIS A 238 0.29 19.60 15.64
CA HIS A 238 -0.08 18.52 16.58
C HIS A 238 -0.83 17.40 15.83
N PRO A 239 -0.13 16.65 14.97
CA PRO A 239 -0.78 15.63 14.13
C PRO A 239 -1.47 14.53 14.95
N GLU A 240 -0.94 14.19 16.13
CA GLU A 240 -1.49 13.17 17.02
C GLU A 240 -2.93 13.48 17.42
N THR A 241 -3.23 14.74 17.75
CA THR A 241 -4.59 15.16 18.09
C THR A 241 -5.54 15.10 16.89
N CYS A 242 -5.08 15.39 15.66
CA CYS A 242 -5.93 15.22 14.46
C CYS A 242 -6.24 13.73 14.26
N ILE A 243 -5.24 12.86 14.40
CA ILE A 243 -5.39 11.41 14.27
C ILE A 243 -6.44 10.89 15.25
N ASP A 244 -6.30 11.19 16.54
CA ASP A 244 -7.25 10.72 17.55
C ASP A 244 -8.68 11.19 17.25
N ASP A 245 -8.86 12.45 16.83
CA ASP A 245 -10.17 12.99 16.43
C ASP A 245 -10.74 12.29 15.19
N VAL A 246 -9.98 12.14 14.10
CA VAL A 246 -10.53 11.61 12.84
C VAL A 246 -10.96 10.15 12.93
N PHE A 247 -10.27 9.33 13.73
CA PHE A 247 -10.65 7.94 13.96
C PHE A 247 -11.78 7.84 15.00
N SER A 248 -11.69 8.52 16.14
CA SER A 248 -12.72 8.42 17.19
C SER A 248 -14.07 9.05 16.83
N SER A 249 -14.07 10.08 15.97
CA SER A 249 -15.29 10.72 15.49
C SER A 249 -15.93 10.03 14.29
N GLY A 250 -15.26 9.04 13.69
CA GLY A 250 -15.71 8.36 12.46
C GLY A 250 -15.53 9.17 11.17
N LYS A 251 -14.89 10.34 11.21
CA LYS A 251 -14.62 11.18 10.02
C LYS A 251 -13.79 10.45 8.96
N ALA A 252 -12.80 9.66 9.38
CA ALA A 252 -11.97 8.89 8.45
C ALA A 252 -12.81 7.87 7.66
N TYR A 253 -13.68 7.10 8.36
CA TYR A 253 -14.60 6.16 7.71
C TYR A 253 -15.61 6.88 6.80
N ALA A 254 -16.20 7.98 7.25
CA ALA A 254 -17.15 8.75 6.45
C ALA A 254 -16.51 9.28 5.14
N LYS A 255 -15.26 9.76 5.21
CA LYS A 255 -14.53 10.20 4.01
C LYS A 255 -14.18 9.04 3.08
N PHE A 256 -13.91 7.84 3.62
CA PHE A 256 -13.69 6.65 2.80
C PHE A 256 -14.98 6.23 2.06
N ASP A 257 -16.13 6.21 2.73
CA ASP A 257 -17.43 5.94 2.10
C ASP A 257 -17.77 6.98 1.01
N GLU A 258 -17.48 8.26 1.27
CA GLU A 258 -17.63 9.33 0.28
C GLU A 258 -16.74 9.12 -0.96
N LEU A 259 -15.47 8.78 -0.78
CA LEU A 259 -14.53 8.41 -1.84
C LEU A 259 -15.05 7.22 -2.67
N VAL A 260 -15.49 6.15 -1.99
CA VAL A 260 -16.00 4.93 -2.63
C VAL A 260 -17.21 5.26 -3.50
N ARG A 261 -18.18 6.03 -2.97
CA ARG A 261 -19.37 6.45 -3.73
C ARG A 261 -19.03 7.35 -4.91
N PHE A 262 -18.09 8.29 -4.73
CA PHE A 262 -17.64 9.16 -5.83
C PHE A 262 -17.06 8.35 -6.99
N GLN A 263 -16.30 7.30 -6.69
CA GLN A 263 -15.74 6.38 -7.70
C GLN A 263 -16.70 5.24 -8.10
N GLY A 264 -17.98 5.32 -7.73
CA GLY A 264 -19.05 4.42 -8.17
C GLY A 264 -19.21 3.13 -7.36
N GLY A 265 -18.42 2.94 -6.31
CA GLY A 265 -18.46 1.75 -5.46
C GLY A 265 -19.61 1.74 -4.47
N ARG A 266 -19.98 0.53 -4.04
CA ARG A 266 -21.01 0.24 -3.05
C ARG A 266 -20.43 -0.62 -1.94
N LEU A 267 -19.99 0.03 -0.87
CA LEU A 267 -19.27 -0.63 0.22
C LEU A 267 -20.17 -1.61 0.99
N ASP A 268 -21.47 -1.34 1.04
CA ASP A 268 -22.50 -2.18 1.64
C ASP A 268 -22.75 -3.50 0.89
N GLU A 269 -22.37 -3.58 -0.38
CA GLU A 269 -22.44 -4.81 -1.18
C GLU A 269 -21.14 -5.65 -1.11
N LEU A 270 -20.07 -5.15 -0.48
CA LEU A 270 -18.81 -5.87 -0.33
C LEU A 270 -18.98 -7.07 0.60
N HIS A 271 -18.64 -8.26 0.11
CA HIS A 271 -18.64 -9.49 0.91
C HIS A 271 -17.56 -10.46 0.41
N LEU A 272 -17.15 -11.40 1.28
CA LEU A 272 -16.30 -12.51 0.88
C LEU A 272 -17.18 -13.63 0.32
N PRO A 273 -16.97 -14.05 -0.94
CA PRO A 273 -17.89 -14.96 -1.62
C PRO A 273 -17.61 -16.45 -1.34
N TYR A 274 -16.55 -16.78 -0.59
CA TYR A 274 -16.10 -18.16 -0.38
C TYR A 274 -16.14 -18.55 1.09
N GLU A 275 -16.50 -19.80 1.35
CA GLU A 275 -16.31 -20.42 2.67
C GLU A 275 -14.80 -20.60 2.93
N PRO A 276 -14.30 -20.20 4.12
CA PRO A 276 -12.90 -20.35 4.42
C PRO A 276 -12.52 -21.80 4.68
N ARG A 277 -11.33 -22.19 4.22
CA ARG A 277 -10.65 -23.40 4.65
C ARG A 277 -9.69 -23.08 5.79
N GLU A 278 -9.79 -23.83 6.88
CA GLU A 278 -8.87 -23.71 8.01
C GLU A 278 -7.51 -24.33 7.71
N ILE A 279 -6.45 -23.61 8.06
CA ILE A 279 -5.07 -24.08 8.03
C ILE A 279 -4.64 -24.30 9.48
N LEU A 280 -4.46 -25.56 9.88
CA LEU A 280 -4.26 -25.93 11.29
C LEU A 280 -2.78 -26.00 11.67
N ALA A 281 -2.49 -25.69 12.94
CA ALA A 281 -1.18 -25.85 13.55
C ALA A 281 -0.81 -27.34 13.72
N ASP A 282 0.45 -27.69 13.44
CA ASP A 282 0.96 -29.06 13.51
C ASP A 282 1.53 -29.42 14.90
N ARG A 283 1.78 -28.41 15.74
CA ARG A 283 2.43 -28.51 17.06
C ARG A 283 2.00 -27.38 17.99
N ASP A 284 2.33 -27.55 19.27
CA ASP A 284 2.15 -26.53 20.31
C ASP A 284 3.33 -25.54 20.31
N GLY A 285 3.09 -24.31 20.76
CA GLY A 285 4.13 -23.30 21.01
C GLY A 285 3.62 -21.87 20.88
N VAL A 286 4.52 -20.98 20.48
CA VAL A 286 4.25 -19.57 20.19
C VAL A 286 4.60 -19.29 18.74
N VAL A 287 3.79 -18.49 18.04
CA VAL A 287 4.14 -18.00 16.70
C VAL A 287 5.38 -17.12 16.80
N GLU A 288 6.53 -17.69 16.44
CA GLU A 288 7.84 -17.04 16.49
C GLU A 288 8.03 -16.08 15.32
N ASP A 289 7.52 -16.44 14.15
CA ASP A 289 7.72 -15.71 12.90
C ASP A 289 6.64 -16.11 11.86
N ILE A 290 6.33 -15.21 10.94
CA ILE A 290 5.46 -15.46 9.79
C ILE A 290 6.13 -14.89 8.56
N ASP A 291 6.50 -15.74 7.61
CA ASP A 291 7.18 -15.31 6.39
C ASP A 291 6.24 -14.58 5.43
N ALA A 292 6.36 -13.24 5.37
CA ALA A 292 5.52 -12.42 4.51
C ALA A 292 5.59 -12.80 3.03
N TYR A 293 6.77 -13.19 2.53
CA TYR A 293 6.92 -13.56 1.12
C TYR A 293 6.14 -14.83 0.79
N LEU A 294 6.22 -15.84 1.67
CA LEU A 294 5.48 -17.10 1.48
C LEU A 294 3.97 -16.88 1.59
N ILE A 295 3.50 -16.01 2.48
CA ILE A 295 2.08 -15.62 2.55
C ILE A 295 1.64 -14.89 1.28
N GLY A 296 2.45 -13.94 0.78
CA GLY A 296 2.17 -13.23 -0.46
C GLY A 296 2.06 -14.18 -1.65
N LEU A 297 3.01 -15.12 -1.79
CA LEU A 297 2.94 -16.16 -2.81
C LEU A 297 1.71 -17.05 -2.64
N ALA A 298 1.39 -17.49 -1.42
CA ALA A 298 0.21 -18.30 -1.15
C ALA A 298 -1.07 -17.58 -1.60
N SER A 299 -1.17 -16.27 -1.36
CA SER A 299 -2.30 -15.42 -1.79
C SER A 299 -2.41 -15.36 -3.32
N VAL A 300 -1.29 -15.25 -4.05
CA VAL A 300 -1.27 -15.31 -5.53
C VAL A 300 -1.73 -16.67 -6.03
N TYR A 301 -1.21 -17.77 -5.46
CA TYR A 301 -1.63 -19.12 -5.85
C TYR A 301 -3.10 -19.40 -5.48
N ALA A 302 -3.63 -18.75 -4.44
CA ALA A 302 -5.05 -18.77 -4.10
C ALA A 302 -5.91 -18.02 -5.13
N GLY A 303 -5.32 -17.17 -5.96
CA GLY A 303 -5.98 -16.40 -7.02
C GLY A 303 -6.09 -14.90 -6.76
N ALA A 304 -5.61 -14.40 -5.62
CA ALA A 304 -5.77 -13.00 -5.21
C ALA A 304 -4.77 -12.03 -5.86
N GLY A 305 -3.89 -12.51 -6.73
CA GLY A 305 -2.85 -11.69 -7.35
C GLY A 305 -2.39 -12.25 -8.69
N ARG A 306 -1.41 -11.57 -9.27
CA ARG A 306 -0.91 -11.82 -10.64
C ARG A 306 0.53 -12.29 -10.63
N LEU A 307 0.84 -13.33 -11.39
CA LEU A 307 2.24 -13.67 -11.71
C LEU A 307 2.70 -12.94 -12.98
N ARG A 308 1.77 -12.69 -13.90
CA ARG A 308 1.96 -11.92 -15.14
C ARG A 308 0.93 -10.80 -15.23
N MET A 309 1.27 -9.72 -15.92
CA MET A 309 0.40 -8.53 -15.99
C MET A 309 -1.00 -8.82 -16.54
N GLU A 310 -1.11 -9.79 -17.43
CA GLU A 310 -2.34 -10.24 -18.08
C GLU A 310 -3.21 -11.21 -17.26
N ASP A 311 -2.71 -11.69 -16.10
CA ASP A 311 -3.47 -12.63 -15.27
C ASP A 311 -4.73 -11.95 -14.67
N GLU A 312 -5.84 -12.66 -14.67
CA GLU A 312 -7.06 -12.24 -13.96
C GLU A 312 -6.88 -12.39 -12.44
N VAL A 313 -7.49 -11.46 -11.69
CA VAL A 313 -7.47 -11.48 -10.23
C VAL A 313 -8.84 -11.91 -9.70
N ASP A 314 -8.83 -12.88 -8.80
CA ASP A 314 -10.00 -13.24 -8.01
C ASP A 314 -10.05 -12.36 -6.76
N TYR A 315 -10.87 -11.32 -6.79
CA TYR A 315 -10.97 -10.36 -5.68
C TYR A 315 -11.51 -10.96 -4.38
N GLY A 316 -12.22 -12.10 -4.45
CA GLY A 316 -12.73 -12.83 -3.29
C GLY A 316 -11.73 -13.79 -2.67
N ALA A 317 -10.62 -14.08 -3.35
CA ALA A 317 -9.56 -14.93 -2.82
C ALA A 317 -8.66 -14.16 -1.84
N GLY A 318 -8.07 -14.87 -0.88
CA GLY A 318 -7.18 -14.27 0.10
C GLY A 318 -6.91 -15.15 1.30
N ILE A 319 -6.17 -14.60 2.26
CA ILE A 319 -5.75 -15.28 3.49
C ILE A 319 -6.05 -14.35 4.66
N TYR A 320 -6.62 -14.88 5.73
CA TYR A 320 -6.77 -14.19 7.00
C TYR A 320 -5.95 -14.90 8.09
N LEU A 321 -5.02 -14.19 8.72
CA LEU A 321 -4.14 -14.74 9.75
C LEU A 321 -4.85 -14.73 11.10
N MET A 322 -5.34 -15.89 11.53
CA MET A 322 -6.01 -16.06 12.84
C MET A 322 -5.01 -15.97 13.98
N LYS A 323 -3.81 -16.55 13.79
CA LYS A 323 -2.70 -16.48 14.73
C LYS A 323 -1.62 -15.58 14.16
N HIS A 324 -1.19 -14.61 14.95
CA HIS A 324 -0.17 -13.64 14.59
C HIS A 324 1.07 -13.80 15.48
N LEU A 325 2.14 -13.06 15.16
CA LEU A 325 3.39 -13.03 15.92
C LEU A 325 3.13 -12.85 17.43
N GLY A 326 3.63 -13.78 18.24
CA GLY A 326 3.46 -13.78 19.69
C GLY A 326 2.25 -14.53 20.23
N ASP A 327 1.32 -14.94 19.36
CA ASP A 327 0.17 -15.72 19.80
C ASP A 327 0.58 -17.14 20.21
N GLU A 328 0.00 -17.64 21.31
CA GLU A 328 0.09 -19.05 21.69
C GLU A 328 -0.76 -19.91 20.74
N VAL A 329 -0.23 -21.07 20.40
CA VAL A 329 -0.88 -22.05 19.52
C VAL A 329 -0.78 -23.45 20.11
N LYS A 330 -1.86 -24.20 20.00
CA LYS A 330 -1.90 -25.65 20.23
C LYS A 330 -2.03 -26.38 18.91
N LYS A 331 -1.56 -27.62 18.85
CA LYS A 331 -1.79 -28.50 17.72
C LYS A 331 -3.29 -28.63 17.45
N GLY A 332 -3.68 -28.37 16.20
CA GLY A 332 -5.09 -28.33 15.79
C GLY A 332 -5.75 -26.95 15.87
N ASP A 333 -5.11 -25.93 16.44
CA ASP A 333 -5.60 -24.55 16.36
C ASP A 333 -5.54 -24.04 14.92
N THR A 334 -6.52 -23.22 14.53
CA THR A 334 -6.53 -22.55 13.22
C THR A 334 -5.49 -21.43 13.20
N LEU A 335 -4.45 -21.58 12.38
CA LEU A 335 -3.42 -20.57 12.14
C LEU A 335 -3.92 -19.47 11.20
N ALA A 336 -4.60 -19.89 10.12
CA ALA A 336 -5.11 -19.00 9.09
C ALA A 336 -6.36 -19.56 8.43
N LEU A 337 -7.15 -18.68 7.82
CA LEU A 337 -8.27 -19.00 6.95
C LEU A 337 -7.87 -18.70 5.50
N LEU A 338 -8.04 -19.69 4.62
CA LEU A 338 -7.78 -19.59 3.19
C LEU A 338 -9.10 -19.48 2.42
N TYR A 339 -9.27 -18.40 1.67
CA TYR A 339 -10.38 -18.16 0.76
C TYR A 339 -9.89 -18.39 -0.68
N THR A 340 -10.41 -19.40 -1.37
CA THR A 340 -10.02 -19.68 -2.76
C THR A 340 -11.03 -20.57 -3.48
N ARG A 341 -11.15 -20.39 -4.80
CA ARG A 341 -11.80 -21.34 -5.72
C ARG A 341 -10.82 -22.28 -6.44
N LYS A 342 -9.51 -22.02 -6.31
CA LYS A 342 -8.45 -22.83 -6.95
C LYS A 342 -8.13 -24.04 -6.08
N ASP A 343 -7.27 -24.94 -6.59
CA ASP A 343 -6.74 -26.05 -5.79
C ASP A 343 -5.99 -25.49 -4.56
N PRO A 344 -6.46 -25.78 -3.32
CA PRO A 344 -5.88 -25.19 -2.12
C PRO A 344 -4.53 -25.81 -1.72
N LYS A 345 -4.10 -26.92 -2.33
CA LYS A 345 -2.90 -27.67 -1.88
C LYS A 345 -1.65 -26.81 -1.80
N GLN A 346 -1.33 -26.09 -2.88
CA GLN A 346 -0.12 -25.27 -2.94
C GLN A 346 -0.18 -24.04 -2.02
N PRO A 347 -1.27 -23.24 -1.99
CA PRO A 347 -1.43 -22.20 -0.98
C PRO A 347 -1.34 -22.71 0.46
N GLU A 348 -1.98 -23.84 0.79
CA GLU A 348 -1.95 -24.43 2.13
C GLU A 348 -0.53 -24.82 2.55
N GLU A 349 0.24 -25.46 1.67
CA GLU A 349 1.63 -25.81 1.96
C GLU A 349 2.50 -24.58 2.21
N LEU A 350 2.32 -23.52 1.40
CA LEU A 350 3.05 -22.27 1.55
C LEU A 350 2.70 -21.56 2.86
N ILE A 351 1.43 -21.52 3.25
CA ILE A 351 0.99 -20.95 4.53
C ILE A 351 1.62 -21.72 5.70
N LYS A 352 1.55 -23.05 5.69
CA LYS A 352 2.18 -23.88 6.74
C LYS A 352 3.68 -23.64 6.85
N ARG A 353 4.37 -23.49 5.73
CA ARG A 353 5.81 -23.17 5.68
C ARG A 353 6.13 -21.75 6.13
N ALA A 354 5.20 -20.81 6.00
CA ALA A 354 5.38 -19.43 6.43
C ALA A 354 5.41 -19.30 7.96
N TYR A 355 4.63 -20.12 8.67
CA TYR A 355 4.58 -20.10 10.13
C TYR A 355 5.79 -20.81 10.73
N LYS A 356 6.52 -20.11 11.60
CA LYS A 356 7.49 -20.72 12.51
C LYS A 356 6.90 -20.73 13.92
N ILE A 357 6.73 -21.92 14.49
CA ILE A 357 6.25 -22.11 15.87
C ILE A 357 7.45 -22.50 16.74
N GLY A 358 7.69 -21.71 17.78
CA GLY A 358 8.82 -21.85 18.70
C GLY A 358 8.42 -21.49 20.14
N ASN A 359 9.37 -20.96 20.92
CA ASN A 359 9.16 -20.67 22.34
C ASN A 359 8.78 -19.20 22.63
N LYS A 360 9.16 -18.26 21.75
CA LYS A 360 8.94 -16.82 21.91
C LYS A 360 8.92 -16.15 20.55
N ALA A 361 8.10 -15.11 20.39
CA ALA A 361 8.14 -14.21 19.23
C ALA A 361 9.51 -13.57 19.02
N LYS A 362 9.89 -13.42 17.76
CA LYS A 362 10.98 -12.49 17.39
C LYS A 362 10.58 -11.06 17.71
N GLU A 363 11.56 -10.26 18.11
CA GLU A 363 11.36 -8.81 18.23
C GLU A 363 11.11 -8.22 16.84
N ARG A 364 10.09 -7.38 16.73
CA ARG A 364 9.68 -6.71 15.49
C ARG A 364 9.60 -5.22 15.76
N LYS A 365 10.43 -4.45 15.06
CA LYS A 365 10.36 -2.98 15.05
C LYS A 365 9.62 -2.54 13.79
N LEU A 366 8.40 -2.03 13.93
CA LEU A 366 7.54 -1.69 12.79
C LEU A 366 8.09 -0.50 11.99
N ILE A 367 8.47 0.57 12.67
CA ILE A 367 9.17 1.72 12.07
C ILE A 367 10.66 1.61 12.36
N ILE A 368 11.44 1.25 11.35
CA ILE A 368 12.87 0.99 11.48
C ILE A 368 13.62 2.31 11.60
N GLU A 369 13.35 3.24 10.69
CA GLU A 369 14.07 4.50 10.53
C GLU A 369 13.20 5.55 9.83
N ARG A 370 13.43 6.82 10.15
CA ARG A 370 12.84 7.97 9.47
C ARG A 370 13.95 8.78 8.80
N ILE A 371 13.77 9.14 7.54
CA ILE A 371 14.72 9.87 6.71
C ILE A 371 13.99 11.09 6.13
N SER A 372 14.56 12.29 6.22
CA SER A 372 13.84 13.52 5.83
C SER A 372 14.69 14.59 5.21
#